data_AF-A0ABD3W9P9-F1
#
_entry.id   AF-A0ABD3W9P9-F1
#
_cell.length_a   1.000
_cell.length_b   1.000
_cell.length_c   1.000
_cell.angle_alpha   90.00
_cell.angle_beta   90.00
_cell.angle_gamma   90.00
#
_symmetry.space_group_name_H-M   'P 1'
#
loop_
_entity.id
_entity.type
_entity.pdbx_description
1 polymer ?
#
loop_
_entity_poly.entity_id
_entity_poly.type
_entity_poly.pdbx_seq_one_letter_code
_entity_poly.pdbx_strand_id
1 'polypeptide(L)'
;MEICSKCLKNLLIQMLAYLFVIKTTTAGSNFTVKPCSELLMGQFWCNDPEIDIETQQAKGCKRETRTVAVPCMPAPEITCLNEQRNEMTFNGTEVGFYKEVPCKWTNGYHFETALLLSIFLGVFGIDRFYLGYPAIGLLKFSTLGFFFLGQLVDVLLIAIQVVKPSDGSDYVIDHYGAGLIRIVMDNDTYIKPEDYS
;
A
#
# COMPACT_ATOMS: atom_id res chain seq x y z
N MET A 1 33.91 -68.06 -27.96
CA MET A 1 32.92 -67.11 -28.51
C MET A 1 32.60 -66.06 -27.45
N GLU A 2 33.46 -65.05 -27.24
CA GLU A 2 33.21 -64.02 -26.22
C GLU A 2 33.50 -62.59 -26.72
N ILE A 3 33.42 -62.36 -28.03
CA ILE A 3 33.72 -61.03 -28.61
C ILE A 3 32.44 -60.24 -28.96
N CYS A 4 31.25 -60.84 -28.88
CA CYS A 4 30.02 -60.22 -29.41
C CYS A 4 28.98 -59.75 -28.37
N SER A 5 29.33 -59.56 -27.09
CA SER A 5 28.39 -59.00 -26.09
C SER A 5 28.82 -57.63 -25.57
N LYS A 6 30.12 -57.42 -25.31
CA LYS A 6 30.65 -56.14 -24.83
C LYS A 6 30.55 -55.03 -25.88
N CYS A 7 30.73 -55.34 -27.17
CA CYS A 7 30.67 -54.35 -28.25
C CYS A 7 29.24 -53.85 -28.52
N LEU A 8 28.24 -54.74 -28.45
CA LEU A 8 26.83 -54.39 -28.65
C LEU A 8 26.28 -53.55 -27.47
N LYS A 9 26.67 -53.90 -26.23
CA LYS A 9 26.33 -53.10 -25.05
C LYS A 9 26.95 -51.70 -25.10
N ASN A 10 28.19 -51.56 -25.55
CA ASN A 10 28.86 -50.26 -25.62
C ASN A 10 28.25 -49.36 -26.71
N LEU A 11 27.85 -49.94 -27.85
CA LEU A 11 27.14 -49.21 -28.91
C LEU A 11 25.74 -48.79 -28.45
N LEU A 12 25.02 -49.66 -27.73
CA LEU A 12 23.72 -49.32 -27.13
C LEU A 12 23.84 -48.24 -26.05
N ILE A 13 24.89 -48.28 -25.21
CA ILE A 13 25.15 -47.25 -24.19
C ILE A 13 25.47 -45.91 -24.85
N GLN A 14 26.26 -45.88 -25.92
CA GLN A 14 26.56 -44.67 -26.70
C GLN A 14 25.29 -44.10 -27.35
N MET A 15 24.43 -44.95 -27.94
CA MET A 15 23.18 -44.52 -28.55
C MET A 15 22.15 -44.04 -27.51
N LEU A 16 22.05 -44.70 -26.36
CA LEU A 16 21.18 -44.28 -25.25
C LEU A 16 21.69 -43.00 -24.58
N ALA A 17 23.01 -42.84 -24.44
CA ALA A 17 23.62 -41.60 -23.96
C ALA A 17 23.35 -40.45 -24.94
N TYR A 18 23.46 -40.68 -26.25
CA TYR A 18 23.13 -39.67 -27.26
C TYR A 18 21.65 -39.27 -27.22
N LEU A 19 20.74 -40.24 -27.07
CA LEU A 19 19.30 -39.97 -26.89
C LEU A 19 18.98 -39.26 -25.57
N PHE A 20 19.71 -39.55 -24.49
CA PHE A 20 19.59 -38.85 -23.21
C PHE A 20 20.07 -37.40 -23.31
N VAL A 21 21.21 -37.16 -23.99
CA VAL A 21 21.73 -35.81 -24.27
C VAL A 21 20.73 -35.00 -25.10
N ILE A 22 20.12 -35.60 -26.14
CA ILE A 22 19.08 -34.92 -26.96
C ILE A 22 17.85 -34.54 -26.11
N LYS A 23 17.42 -35.40 -25.17
CA LYS A 23 16.29 -35.08 -24.28
C LYS A 23 16.62 -33.96 -23.28
N THR A 24 17.89 -33.79 -22.89
CA THR A 24 18.29 -32.74 -21.93
C THR A 24 18.43 -31.35 -22.55
N THR A 25 18.52 -31.23 -23.88
CA THR A 25 18.78 -29.93 -24.55
C THR A 25 17.54 -29.09 -24.89
N THR A 26 16.33 -29.55 -24.59
CA THR A 26 15.10 -28.76 -24.83
C THR A 26 14.50 -28.24 -23.53
N ALA A 27 15.30 -27.54 -22.72
CA ALA A 27 14.80 -26.61 -21.71
C ALA A 27 15.05 -25.18 -22.23
N GLY A 28 14.44 -24.85 -23.37
CA GLY A 28 14.37 -23.47 -23.83
C GLY A 28 13.45 -22.70 -22.88
N SER A 29 14.02 -21.83 -22.06
CA SER A 29 13.23 -20.84 -21.32
C SER A 29 12.63 -19.88 -22.35
N ASN A 30 11.34 -20.03 -22.66
CA ASN A 30 10.60 -19.03 -23.39
C ASN A 30 10.65 -17.73 -22.55
N PHE A 31 11.38 -16.71 -23.02
CA PHE A 31 11.40 -15.39 -22.41
C PHE A 31 10.02 -14.76 -22.64
N THR A 32 9.11 -14.94 -21.70
CA THR A 32 7.79 -14.30 -21.74
C THR A 32 7.95 -12.89 -21.20
N VAL A 33 7.76 -11.88 -22.05
CA VAL A 33 7.70 -10.47 -21.64
C VAL A 33 6.62 -10.34 -20.56
N LYS A 34 6.97 -9.72 -19.43
CA LYS A 34 6.06 -9.57 -18.28
C LYS A 34 5.16 -8.34 -18.43
N PRO A 35 3.98 -8.33 -17.79
CA PRO A 35 3.18 -7.11 -17.69
C PRO A 35 3.91 -6.03 -16.88
N CYS A 36 3.69 -4.76 -17.24
CA CYS A 36 4.33 -3.63 -16.56
C CYS A 36 3.97 -3.54 -15.06
N SER A 37 2.83 -4.11 -14.66
CA SER A 37 2.43 -4.21 -13.24
C SER A 37 3.31 -5.12 -12.38
N GLU A 38 4.11 -6.01 -13.00
CA GLU A 38 5.00 -6.97 -12.32
C GLU A 38 6.48 -6.54 -12.34
N LEU A 39 6.77 -5.29 -12.69
CA LEU A 39 8.13 -4.77 -12.65
C LEU A 39 8.69 -4.77 -11.22
N LEU A 40 10.00 -5.00 -11.09
CA LEU A 40 10.68 -5.01 -9.80
C LEU A 40 10.86 -3.59 -9.26
N MET A 41 11.04 -3.47 -7.95
CA MET A 41 11.37 -2.18 -7.32
C MET A 41 12.64 -1.59 -7.94
N GLY A 42 12.61 -0.30 -8.28
CA GLY A 42 13.71 0.38 -8.97
C GLY A 42 13.65 0.30 -10.51
N GLN A 43 12.76 -0.52 -11.08
CA GLN A 43 12.50 -0.54 -12.54
C GLN A 43 11.36 0.40 -12.96
N PHE A 44 10.74 1.10 -12.02
CA PHE A 44 9.70 2.09 -12.26
C PHE A 44 9.68 3.11 -11.12
N TRP A 45 9.07 4.26 -11.36
CA TRP A 45 8.78 5.27 -10.37
C TRP A 45 7.31 5.70 -10.47
N CYS A 46 6.64 5.91 -9.34
CA CYS A 46 5.25 6.36 -9.31
C CYS A 46 5.16 7.79 -8.81
N ASN A 47 4.23 8.56 -9.38
CA ASN A 47 3.95 9.91 -8.88
C ASN A 47 3.19 9.83 -7.56
N ASP A 48 3.41 10.83 -6.71
CA ASP A 48 2.59 11.02 -5.52
C ASP A 48 1.12 11.31 -5.92
N PRO A 49 0.15 10.87 -5.11
CA PRO A 49 -1.26 11.13 -5.39
C PRO A 49 -1.58 12.63 -5.35
N GLU A 50 -2.51 13.07 -6.19
CA GLU A 50 -2.99 14.45 -6.18
C GLU A 50 -3.66 14.75 -4.83
N ILE A 51 -3.22 15.81 -4.17
CA ILE A 51 -3.74 16.22 -2.86
C ILE A 51 -4.90 17.17 -3.05
N ASP A 52 -6.00 16.90 -2.35
CA ASP A 52 -7.16 17.79 -2.27
C ASP A 52 -6.86 19.01 -1.40
N ILE A 53 -7.20 20.20 -1.89
CA ILE A 53 -6.87 21.48 -1.24
C ILE A 53 -7.62 21.73 0.07
N GLU A 54 -8.82 21.15 0.25
CA GLU A 54 -9.64 21.37 1.45
C GLU A 54 -9.28 20.39 2.55
N THR A 55 -9.08 19.11 2.20
CA THR A 55 -8.81 18.06 3.17
C THR A 55 -7.34 17.79 3.40
N GLN A 56 -6.48 18.26 2.49
CA GLN A 56 -5.04 17.95 2.48
C GLN A 56 -4.76 16.43 2.44
N GLN A 57 -5.71 15.64 1.92
CA GLN A 57 -5.59 14.20 1.70
C GLN A 57 -5.61 13.85 0.20
N ALA A 58 -5.28 12.60 -0.14
CA ALA A 58 -5.31 12.14 -1.53
C ALA A 58 -6.74 12.20 -2.11
N LYS A 59 -6.87 12.89 -3.24
CA LYS A 59 -8.12 13.05 -3.98
C LYS A 59 -8.60 11.72 -4.54
N GLY A 60 -9.89 11.41 -4.37
CA GLY A 60 -10.49 10.19 -4.92
C GLY A 60 -10.12 8.90 -4.18
N CYS A 61 -9.71 8.97 -2.92
CA CYS A 61 -9.48 7.80 -2.08
C CYS A 61 -10.74 6.92 -1.99
N LYS A 62 -10.62 5.62 -2.30
CA LYS A 62 -11.75 4.67 -2.23
C LYS A 62 -12.06 4.32 -0.76
N ARG A 63 -13.34 4.40 -0.35
CA ARG A 63 -13.78 4.12 1.03
C ARG A 63 -13.49 2.67 1.45
N GLU A 64 -13.76 1.70 0.58
CA GLU A 64 -13.68 0.27 0.93
C GLU A 64 -12.24 -0.23 0.99
N THR A 65 -11.43 0.07 -0.02
CA THR A 65 -10.05 -0.42 -0.12
C THR A 65 -9.05 0.47 0.60
N ARG A 66 -9.39 1.74 0.90
CA ARG A 66 -8.46 2.76 1.39
C ARG A 66 -7.24 2.94 0.47
N THR A 67 -7.48 2.87 -0.83
CA THR A 67 -6.45 3.05 -1.86
C THR A 67 -6.85 4.08 -2.91
N VAL A 68 -5.83 4.65 -3.55
CA VAL A 68 -5.95 5.55 -4.70
C VAL A 68 -4.99 5.09 -5.79
N ALA A 69 -5.43 5.16 -7.03
CA ALA A 69 -4.61 4.79 -8.18
C ALA A 69 -3.68 5.95 -8.55
N VAL A 70 -2.37 5.70 -8.61
CA VAL A 70 -1.35 6.65 -9.06
C VAL A 70 -0.66 6.17 -10.33
N PRO A 71 -0.29 7.08 -11.25
CA PRO A 71 0.41 6.71 -12.47
C PRO A 71 1.87 6.36 -12.16
N CYS A 72 2.33 5.24 -12.73
CA CYS A 72 3.69 4.75 -12.62
C CYS A 72 4.38 4.69 -14.00
N MET A 73 5.61 5.17 -14.04
CA MET A 73 6.45 5.26 -15.23
C MET A 73 7.57 4.22 -15.14
N PRO A 74 7.68 3.29 -16.09
CA PRO A 74 8.82 2.38 -16.18
C PRO A 74 10.12 3.15 -16.44
N ALA A 75 11.25 2.61 -15.96
CA ALA A 75 12.56 3.20 -16.22
C ALA A 75 12.88 3.25 -17.73
N PRO A 76 13.77 4.16 -18.17
CA PRO A 76 14.16 4.24 -19.58
C PRO A 76 14.69 2.90 -20.10
N GLU A 77 14.37 2.58 -21.36
CA GLU A 77 14.81 1.37 -22.07
C GLU A 77 14.28 0.03 -21.51
N ILE A 78 13.28 0.06 -20.63
CA ILE A 78 12.58 -1.16 -20.19
C ILE A 78 11.46 -1.53 -21.16
N THR A 79 11.37 -2.82 -21.49
CA THR A 79 10.28 -3.43 -22.26
C THR A 79 9.31 -4.17 -21.35
N CYS A 80 8.02 -3.83 -21.44
CA CYS A 80 6.97 -4.54 -20.73
C CYS A 80 5.63 -4.49 -21.49
N LEU A 81 4.71 -5.39 -21.13
CA LEU A 81 3.37 -5.41 -21.71
C LEU A 81 2.50 -4.34 -21.04
N ASN A 82 1.97 -3.42 -21.84
CA ASN A 82 0.99 -2.42 -21.39
C ASN A 82 -0.37 -3.09 -21.07
N GLU A 83 -1.36 -2.34 -20.55
CA GLU A 83 -2.70 -2.86 -20.23
C GLU A 83 -3.38 -3.57 -21.42
N GLN A 84 -3.08 -3.15 -22.65
CA GLN A 84 -3.59 -3.75 -23.90
C GLN A 84 -2.78 -4.97 -24.38
N ARG A 85 -1.82 -5.47 -23.59
CA ARG A 85 -0.88 -6.57 -23.93
C ARG A 85 0.02 -6.30 -25.13
N ASN A 86 0.28 -5.03 -25.41
CA ASN A 86 1.23 -4.62 -26.43
C ASN A 86 2.61 -4.48 -25.80
N GLU A 87 3.62 -5.06 -26.44
CA GLU A 87 5.02 -4.87 -26.06
C GLU A 87 5.45 -3.44 -26.42
N MET A 88 5.81 -2.65 -25.41
CA MET A 88 6.29 -1.29 -25.59
C MET A 88 7.60 -1.10 -24.86
N THR A 89 8.48 -0.30 -25.45
CA THR A 89 9.71 0.17 -24.81
C THR A 89 9.49 1.57 -24.30
N PHE A 90 9.74 1.82 -23.01
CA PHE A 90 9.45 3.10 -22.38
C PHE A 90 10.68 4.02 -22.37
N ASN A 91 10.46 5.32 -22.55
CA ASN A 91 11.51 6.35 -22.48
C ASN A 91 11.70 6.95 -21.07
N GLY A 92 10.95 6.47 -20.06
CA GLY A 92 11.00 6.98 -18.69
C GLY A 92 9.95 8.05 -18.33
N THR A 93 9.23 8.60 -19.31
CA THR A 93 8.24 9.69 -19.10
C THR A 93 6.79 9.26 -19.34
N GLU A 94 6.57 8.09 -19.93
CA GLU A 94 5.26 7.61 -20.30
C GLU A 94 4.65 6.76 -19.17
N VAL A 95 3.35 6.93 -18.96
CA VAL A 95 2.61 6.12 -17.97
C VAL A 95 2.51 4.69 -18.50
N GLY A 96 3.12 3.75 -17.78
CA GLY A 96 3.08 2.33 -18.13
C GLY A 96 1.93 1.59 -17.47
N PHE A 97 1.61 1.93 -16.23
CA PHE A 97 0.52 1.31 -15.47
C PHE A 97 0.10 2.19 -14.29
N TYR A 98 -1.06 1.89 -13.69
CA TYR A 98 -1.49 2.48 -12.44
C TYR A 98 -1.25 1.54 -11.26
N LYS A 99 -0.68 2.05 -10.16
CA LYS A 99 -0.51 1.31 -8.91
C LYS A 99 -1.47 1.87 -7.86
N GLU A 100 -2.12 0.99 -7.12
CA GLU A 100 -2.95 1.37 -5.98
C GLU A 100 -2.04 1.61 -4.77
N VAL A 101 -2.03 2.84 -4.25
CA VAL A 101 -1.27 3.23 -3.05
C VAL A 101 -2.21 3.51 -1.88
N PRO A 102 -1.78 3.24 -0.63
CA PRO A 102 -2.63 3.44 0.54
C PRO A 102 -2.93 4.92 0.77
N CYS A 103 -4.18 5.24 1.10
CA CYS A 103 -4.63 6.59 1.40
C CYS A 103 -5.57 6.62 2.62
N LYS A 104 -5.73 7.80 3.23
CA LYS A 104 -6.69 8.06 4.30
C LYS A 104 -7.97 8.61 3.70
N TRP A 105 -9.09 7.94 3.94
CA TRP A 105 -10.39 8.40 3.46
C TRP A 105 -11.07 9.25 4.54
N THR A 106 -11.42 10.49 4.20
CA THR A 106 -11.98 11.46 5.15
C THR A 106 -13.41 11.84 4.81
N ASN A 107 -14.21 12.20 5.82
CA ASN A 107 -15.61 12.61 5.68
C ASN A 107 -15.91 13.96 6.36
N GLY A 108 -14.96 14.90 6.35
CA GLY A 108 -15.13 16.24 6.92
C GLY A 108 -15.03 16.36 8.45
N TYR A 109 -14.59 15.31 9.14
CA TYR A 109 -14.29 15.38 10.59
C TYR A 109 -12.89 15.94 10.81
N HIS A 110 -12.81 17.19 11.28
CA HIS A 110 -11.53 17.86 11.53
C HIS A 110 -10.98 17.49 12.91
N PHE A 111 -9.72 17.06 12.95
CA PHE A 111 -9.04 16.69 14.19
C PHE A 111 -8.98 17.84 15.19
N GLU A 112 -8.60 19.02 14.74
CA GLU A 112 -8.45 20.20 15.59
C GLU A 112 -9.79 20.59 16.24
N THR A 113 -10.87 20.58 15.46
CA THR A 113 -12.22 20.84 15.97
C THR A 113 -12.63 19.80 17.01
N ALA A 114 -12.40 18.51 16.75
CA ALA A 114 -12.73 17.45 17.72
C ALA A 114 -11.94 17.63 19.03
N LEU A 115 -10.65 17.94 18.94
CA LEU A 115 -9.78 18.15 20.10
C LEU A 115 -10.21 19.39 20.90
N LEU A 116 -10.50 20.49 20.21
CA LEU A 116 -10.95 21.75 20.82
C LEU A 116 -12.31 21.57 21.52
N LEU A 117 -13.24 20.86 20.88
CA LEU A 117 -14.53 20.50 21.48
C LEU A 117 -14.34 19.63 22.72
N SER A 118 -13.37 18.73 22.74
CA SER A 118 -13.09 17.89 23.92
C SER A 118 -12.49 18.70 25.07
N ILE A 119 -11.58 19.64 24.77
CA ILE A 119 -10.97 20.52 25.78
C ILE A 119 -11.98 21.49 26.40
N PHE A 120 -12.79 22.17 25.58
CA PHE A 120 -13.71 23.21 26.10
C PHE A 120 -15.09 22.69 26.48
N LEU A 121 -15.61 21.69 25.76
CA LEU A 121 -16.99 21.21 25.86
C LEU A 121 -17.08 19.70 26.16
N GLY A 122 -15.97 19.07 26.58
CA GLY A 122 -15.91 17.64 26.88
C GLY A 122 -16.75 17.22 28.09
N VAL A 123 -16.95 18.10 29.09
CA VAL A 123 -17.84 17.85 30.24
C VAL A 123 -19.28 17.59 29.78
N PHE A 124 -19.72 18.27 28.72
CA PHE A 124 -21.03 18.07 28.11
C PHE A 124 -21.06 16.91 27.10
N GLY A 125 -19.90 16.33 26.76
CA GLY A 125 -19.79 15.25 25.78
C GLY A 125 -19.98 15.68 24.32
N ILE A 126 -19.82 16.97 23.99
CA ILE A 126 -20.02 17.51 22.63
C ILE A 126 -19.02 16.94 21.64
N ASP A 127 -17.81 16.64 22.09
CA ASP A 127 -16.79 15.94 21.33
C ASP A 127 -17.28 14.57 20.80
N ARG A 128 -18.00 13.79 21.62
CA ARG A 128 -18.56 12.49 21.20
C ARG A 128 -19.77 12.64 20.30
N PHE A 129 -20.58 13.68 20.48
CA PHE A 129 -21.64 14.00 19.53
C PHE A 129 -21.08 14.38 18.17
N TYR A 130 -20.00 15.18 18.13
CA TYR A 130 -19.32 15.54 16.88
C TYR A 130 -18.82 14.31 16.13
N LEU A 131 -18.22 13.34 16.83
CA LEU A 131 -17.69 12.10 16.23
C LEU A 131 -18.76 11.05 15.87
N GLY A 132 -20.06 11.32 16.11
CA GLY A 132 -21.15 10.39 15.81
C GLY A 132 -21.39 9.30 16.87
N TYR A 133 -20.98 9.53 18.11
CA TYR A 133 -21.24 8.65 19.27
C TYR A 133 -22.29 9.24 20.22
N PRO A 134 -23.59 9.27 19.84
CA PRO A 134 -24.62 9.97 20.61
C PRO A 134 -24.90 9.34 21.98
N ALA A 135 -24.83 8.01 22.10
CA ALA A 135 -25.09 7.32 23.37
C ALA A 135 -24.03 7.68 24.43
N ILE A 136 -22.75 7.74 24.03
CA ILE A 136 -21.64 8.09 24.94
C ILE A 136 -21.69 9.58 25.29
N GLY A 137 -22.04 10.44 24.32
CA GLY A 137 -22.27 11.87 24.56
C GLY A 137 -23.37 12.10 25.59
N LEU A 138 -24.52 11.43 25.46
CA LEU A 138 -25.64 11.56 26.39
C LEU A 138 -25.30 11.04 27.79
N LEU A 139 -24.54 9.94 27.88
CA LEU A 139 -24.08 9.42 29.18
C LEU A 139 -23.25 10.46 29.93
N LYS A 140 -22.33 11.15 29.25
CA LYS A 140 -21.52 12.21 29.86
C LYS A 140 -22.37 13.42 30.26
N PHE A 141 -23.31 13.82 29.41
CA PHE A 141 -24.23 14.90 29.70
C PHE A 141 -25.06 14.61 30.98
N SER A 142 -25.62 13.41 31.09
CA SER A 142 -26.40 12.99 32.26
C SER A 142 -25.57 12.85 33.54
N THR A 143 -24.27 12.61 33.41
CA THR A 143 -23.34 12.48 34.55
C THR A 143 -22.51 13.73 34.82
N LEU A 144 -22.81 14.85 34.16
CA LEU A 144 -22.05 16.11 34.20
C LEU A 144 -20.53 15.89 34.01
N GLY A 145 -20.16 14.98 33.11
CA GLY A 145 -18.77 14.68 32.77
C GLY A 145 -17.97 13.88 33.82
N PHE A 146 -18.64 13.30 34.83
CA PHE A 146 -18.12 12.44 35.91
C PHE A 146 -16.81 12.95 36.56
N PHE A 147 -16.80 14.21 37.03
CA PHE A 147 -15.72 14.82 37.84
C PHE A 147 -14.40 15.09 37.08
N PHE A 148 -14.47 15.62 35.84
CA PHE A 148 -13.32 15.94 34.95
C PHE A 148 -12.50 14.75 34.45
N LEU A 149 -12.55 13.58 35.11
CA LEU A 149 -11.82 12.39 34.68
C LEU A 149 -12.28 11.90 33.30
N GLY A 150 -13.58 11.93 33.03
CA GLY A 150 -14.13 11.58 31.72
C GLY A 150 -13.52 12.45 30.63
N GLN A 151 -13.58 13.77 30.81
CA GLN A 151 -13.00 14.75 29.90
C GLN A 151 -11.50 14.51 29.65
N LEU A 152 -10.72 14.25 30.70
CA LEU A 152 -9.28 13.99 30.56
C LEU A 152 -9.01 12.74 29.70
N VAL A 153 -9.76 11.67 29.93
CA VAL A 153 -9.64 10.43 29.14
C VAL A 153 -10.03 10.67 27.68
N ASP A 154 -11.07 11.47 27.42
CA ASP A 154 -11.49 11.79 26.06
C ASP A 154 -10.47 12.60 25.28
N VAL A 155 -9.93 13.65 25.91
CA VAL A 155 -8.86 14.46 25.31
C VAL A 155 -7.68 13.56 24.96
N LEU A 156 -7.30 12.66 25.87
CA LEU A 156 -6.22 11.71 25.60
C LEU A 156 -6.54 10.79 24.42
N LEU A 157 -7.72 10.17 24.41
CA LEU A 157 -8.15 9.23 23.36
C LEU A 157 -8.25 9.88 21.97
N ILE A 158 -8.68 11.13 21.90
CA ILE A 158 -8.73 11.92 20.65
C ILE A 158 -7.31 12.31 20.25
N ALA A 159 -6.49 12.85 21.17
CA ALA A 159 -5.12 13.29 20.88
C ALA A 159 -4.23 12.18 20.31
N ILE A 160 -4.36 10.96 20.82
CA ILE A 160 -3.63 9.77 20.31
C ILE A 160 -4.28 9.14 19.07
N GLN A 161 -5.38 9.73 18.55
CA GLN A 161 -6.12 9.26 17.37
C GLN A 161 -6.60 7.80 17.46
N VAL A 162 -6.77 7.28 18.68
CA VAL A 162 -7.30 5.92 18.91
C VAL A 162 -8.80 5.89 18.65
N VAL A 163 -9.51 6.95 19.05
CA VAL A 163 -10.91 7.13 18.68
C VAL A 163 -10.98 7.82 17.34
N LYS A 164 -11.60 7.15 16.37
CA LYS A 164 -11.94 7.72 15.06
C LYS A 164 -13.45 8.04 14.99
N PRO A 165 -13.90 8.83 14.00
CA PRO A 165 -15.32 9.03 13.74
C PRO A 165 -16.08 7.70 13.60
N SER A 166 -17.36 7.69 13.97
CA SER A 166 -18.23 6.51 13.89
C SER A 166 -18.36 5.93 12.49
N ASP A 167 -18.15 6.75 11.47
CA ASP A 167 -18.25 6.39 10.06
C ASP A 167 -17.07 5.54 9.56
N GLY A 168 -16.02 5.37 10.39
CA GLY A 168 -14.79 4.67 10.01
C GLY A 168 -13.88 5.46 9.06
N SER A 169 -14.18 6.75 8.86
CA SER A 169 -13.28 7.71 8.21
C SER A 169 -12.07 8.02 9.10
N ASP A 170 -11.02 8.53 8.48
CA ASP A 170 -9.92 9.17 9.18
C ASP A 170 -10.23 10.65 9.41
N TYR A 171 -9.53 11.26 10.36
CA TYR A 171 -9.60 12.70 10.58
C TYR A 171 -8.98 13.46 9.41
N VAL A 172 -9.60 14.59 9.07
CA VAL A 172 -8.95 15.65 8.29
C VAL A 172 -7.93 16.30 9.21
N ILE A 173 -6.65 16.20 8.83
CA ILE A 173 -5.50 16.73 9.56
C ILE A 173 -4.66 17.50 8.56
N ASP A 174 -4.24 18.68 8.98
CA ASP A 174 -3.41 19.53 8.14
C ASP A 174 -2.05 18.89 7.85
N HIS A 175 -1.40 19.30 6.76
CA HIS A 175 -0.12 18.76 6.29
C HIS A 175 0.99 18.88 7.35
N TYR A 176 0.97 19.96 8.15
CA TYR A 176 1.87 20.18 9.27
C TYR A 176 1.24 19.86 10.64
N GLY A 177 0.07 19.20 10.64
CA GLY A 177 -0.67 18.83 11.83
C GLY A 177 -0.11 17.60 12.56
N ALA A 178 -0.75 17.23 13.67
CA ALA A 178 -0.35 16.10 14.51
C ALA A 178 -0.80 14.74 13.93
N GLY A 179 -0.54 14.49 12.66
CA GLY A 179 -0.91 13.24 11.99
C GLY A 179 -0.04 12.06 12.44
N LEU A 180 -0.66 10.98 12.92
CA LEU A 180 0.07 9.74 13.17
C LEU A 180 0.08 8.88 11.89
N ILE A 181 1.27 8.41 11.52
CA ILE A 181 1.49 7.43 10.47
C ILE A 181 2.00 6.13 11.09
N ARG A 182 1.42 5.00 10.68
CA ARG A 182 1.93 3.69 11.06
C ARG A 182 2.90 3.22 9.99
N ILE A 183 4.20 3.26 10.29
CA ILE A 183 5.22 2.71 9.40
C ILE A 183 5.21 1.19 9.57
N VAL A 184 5.00 0.47 8.47
CA VAL A 184 4.97 -1.00 8.42
C VAL A 184 5.97 -1.43 7.35
N MET A 185 6.71 -2.50 7.62
CA MET A 185 7.60 -3.10 6.63
C MET A 185 6.83 -4.17 5.87
N ASP A 186 6.70 -3.99 4.56
CA ASP A 186 6.16 -4.96 3.62
C ASP A 186 7.26 -5.46 2.66
N ASN A 187 6.97 -6.49 1.85
CA ASN A 187 7.92 -7.01 0.85
C ASN A 187 8.27 -5.97 -0.25
N ASP A 188 7.40 -4.97 -0.40
CA ASP A 188 7.53 -3.83 -1.30
C ASP A 188 8.18 -2.62 -0.59
N THR A 189 8.73 -2.78 0.62
CA THR A 189 9.38 -1.67 1.34
C THR A 189 10.90 -1.80 1.22
N TYR A 190 11.55 -0.76 0.72
CA TYR A 190 13.02 -0.69 0.66
C TYR A 190 13.58 0.06 1.88
N ILE A 191 14.53 -0.57 2.59
CA ILE A 191 15.27 0.09 3.67
C ILE A 191 16.36 0.94 3.04
N LYS A 192 16.25 2.26 3.17
CA LYS A 192 17.32 3.16 2.75
C LYS A 192 18.55 2.91 3.64
N PRO A 193 19.73 2.59 3.06
CA PRO A 193 20.96 2.48 3.84
C PRO A 193 21.29 3.82 4.51
N GLU A 194 21.95 3.77 5.67
CA GLU A 194 22.42 4.96 6.38
C GLU A 194 23.47 5.69 5.52
N ASP A 195 23.17 6.92 5.12
CA ASP A 195 24.13 7.76 4.40
C ASP A 195 25.18 8.25 5.41
N TYR A 196 26.37 7.64 5.40
CA TYR A 196 27.51 8.15 6.16
C TYR A 196 28.03 9.40 5.46
N SER A 197 27.55 10.56 5.90
CA SER A 197 28.02 11.90 5.47
C SER A 197 28.97 12.50 6.50
#